data_AF-A0A949V6C8-F1
#
_entry.id   AF-A0A949V6C8-F1
#
_cell.length_a   1.000
_cell.length_b   1.000
_cell.length_c   1.000
_cell.angle_alpha   90.00
_cell.angle_beta   90.00
_cell.angle_gamma   90.00
#
_symmetry.space_group_name_H-M   'P 1'
#
loop_
_entity.id
_entity.type
_entity.pdbx_description
1 polymer ?
#
loop_
_entity_poly.entity_id
_entity_poly.type
_entity_poly.pdbx_seq_one_letter_code
_entity_poly.pdbx_strand_id
1 'polypeptide(L)'
;DAVKQLIEARRGKLLSVQILPAKDEGKYRKVSLTVNANVTPLALQQILLGIESRTPFLFIDNLSIRAGQGRLYRPQPGIDPEFGLQMTLHGYAIINPS
;
A
#
# COMPACT_ATOMS: atom_id res chain seq x y z
N ASP A 1 -6.79 2.32 10.20
CA ASP A 1 -5.83 1.70 11.14
C ASP A 1 -5.01 0.55 10.59
N ALA A 2 -5.59 -0.55 10.13
CA ALA A 2 -4.82 -1.75 9.77
C ALA A 2 -3.74 -1.57 8.68
N VAL A 3 -4.04 -0.88 7.57
CA VAL A 3 -3.06 -0.63 6.49
C VAL A 3 -1.91 0.27 6.96
N LYS A 4 -2.24 1.28 7.77
CA LYS A 4 -1.24 2.17 8.38
C LYS A 4 -0.29 1.38 9.28
N GLN A 5 -0.85 0.59 10.19
CA GLN A 5 -0.06 -0.28 11.09
C GLN A 5 0.85 -1.23 10.31
N LEU A 6 0.35 -1.80 9.21
CA LEU A 6 1.11 -2.71 8.35
C LEU A 6 2.36 -2.07 7.74
N ILE A 7 2.23 -0.81 7.30
CA ILE A 7 3.30 -0.05 6.65
C ILE A 7 4.33 0.41 7.69
N GLU A 8 3.87 0.99 8.80
CA GLU A 8 4.74 1.51 9.86
C GLU A 8 5.49 0.37 10.57
N ALA A 9 4.85 -0.78 10.82
CA ALA A 9 5.50 -1.95 11.43
C ALA A 9 6.66 -2.53 10.58
N ARG A 10 6.71 -2.22 9.30
CA ARG A 10 7.73 -2.69 8.34
C ARG A 10 8.72 -1.61 7.97
N ARG A 11 8.82 -0.57 8.81
CA ARG A 11 9.72 0.59 8.62
C ARG A 11 9.43 1.39 7.34
N GLY A 12 8.23 1.25 6.78
CA GLY A 12 7.75 2.18 5.76
C GLY A 12 7.30 3.49 6.42
N LYS A 13 7.58 4.62 5.77
CA LYS A 13 7.12 5.93 6.21
C LYS A 13 5.85 6.30 5.46
N LEU A 14 4.70 6.15 6.11
CA LEU A 14 3.42 6.55 5.55
C LEU A 14 3.36 8.08 5.38
N LEU A 15 3.05 8.54 4.17
CA LEU A 15 2.87 9.97 3.87
C LEU A 15 1.39 10.36 3.95
N SER A 16 0.52 9.56 3.34
CA SER A 16 -0.92 9.79 3.38
C SER A 16 -1.73 8.53 3.09
N VAL A 17 -2.98 8.54 3.58
CA VAL A 17 -4.03 7.58 3.22
C VAL A 17 -5.27 8.38 2.86
N GLN A 18 -5.84 8.09 1.69
CA GLN A 18 -7.10 8.68 1.25
C GLN A 18 -8.12 7.57 1.02
N ILE A 19 -9.21 7.58 1.77
CA ILE A 19 -10.33 6.67 1.54
C ILE A 19 -11.09 7.18 0.31
N LEU A 20 -11.38 6.27 -0.63
CA LEU A 20 -12.17 6.57 -1.82
C LEU A 20 -13.65 6.26 -1.53
N PRO A 21 -14.59 6.94 -2.21
CA PRO A 21 -16.01 6.61 -2.11
C PRO A 21 -16.25 5.13 -2.37
N ALA A 22 -17.01 4.48 -1.49
CA ALA A 22 -17.36 3.08 -1.67
C ALA A 22 -18.26 2.91 -2.91
N LYS A 23 -18.09 1.81 -3.63
CA LYS A 23 -18.86 1.50 -4.84
C LYS A 23 -19.58 0.18 -4.66
N ASP A 24 -20.87 0.17 -4.97
CA ASP A 24 -21.67 -1.05 -4.95
C ASP A 24 -21.51 -1.80 -6.28
N GLU A 25 -21.19 -3.08 -6.18
CA GLU A 25 -20.96 -4.01 -7.29
C GLU A 25 -21.80 -5.28 -7.04
N GLY A 26 -23.07 -5.23 -7.44
CA GLY A 26 -24.04 -6.29 -7.17
C GLY A 26 -24.32 -6.45 -5.69
N LYS A 27 -24.00 -7.63 -5.13
CA LYS A 27 -24.16 -7.93 -3.70
C LYS A 27 -22.97 -7.48 -2.85
N TYR A 28 -21.95 -6.89 -3.46
CA TYR A 28 -20.72 -6.48 -2.78
C TYR A 28 -20.57 -4.97 -2.76
N ARG A 29 -19.95 -4.44 -1.71
CA ARG A 29 -19.45 -3.08 -1.60
C ARG A 29 -17.93 -3.12 -1.70
N LYS A 30 -17.39 -2.52 -2.75
CA LYS A 30 -15.96 -2.28 -2.91
C LYS A 30 -15.57 -1.06 -2.07
N VAL A 31 -14.67 -1.27 -1.12
CA VAL A 31 -14.04 -0.20 -0.33
C VAL A 31 -12.60 -0.06 -0.82
N SER A 32 -12.21 1.15 -1.18
CA SER A 32 -10.87 1.42 -1.73
C SER A 32 -10.20 2.55 -0.97
N LEU A 33 -8.87 2.50 -0.90
CA LEU A 33 -8.04 3.57 -0.33
C LEU A 33 -6.76 3.71 -1.14
N THR A 34 -6.31 4.95 -1.32
CA THR A 34 -5.01 5.27 -1.90
C THR A 34 -4.00 5.47 -0.78
N VAL A 35 -2.84 4.83 -0.91
CA VAL A 35 -1.71 4.93 0.02
C VAL A 35 -0.57 5.64 -0.70
N ASN A 36 0.03 6.63 -0.04
CA ASN A 36 1.33 7.18 -0.41
C ASN A 36 2.31 6.95 0.74
N ALA A 37 3.50 6.45 0.44
CA ALA A 37 4.53 6.15 1.44
C ALA A 37 5.94 6.28 0.85
N ASN A 38 6.95 6.38 1.71
CA ASN A 38 8.34 6.08 1.36
C ASN A 38 8.74 4.72 1.94
N VAL A 39 9.39 3.89 1.14
CA VAL A 39 9.76 2.52 1.52
C VAL A 39 11.13 2.14 0.98
N THR A 40 11.89 1.34 1.72
CA THR A 40 13.05 0.62 1.16
C THR A 40 12.58 -0.61 0.39
N PRO A 41 13.42 -1.23 -0.46
CA PRO A 41 13.06 -2.46 -1.17
C PRO A 41 12.62 -3.60 -0.23
N LEU A 42 13.33 -3.81 0.88
CA LEU A 42 12.98 -4.83 1.86
C LEU A 42 11.64 -4.54 2.54
N ALA A 43 11.41 -3.28 2.94
CA ALA A 43 10.14 -2.86 3.53
C ALA A 43 8.97 -3.08 2.56
N LEU A 44 9.15 -2.73 1.28
CA LEU A 44 8.14 -2.95 0.25
C LEU A 44 7.80 -4.44 0.09
N GLN A 45 8.80 -5.31 -0.02
CA GLN A 45 8.59 -6.76 -0.13
C GLN A 45 7.75 -7.29 1.05
N GLN A 46 8.13 -6.90 2.28
CA GLN A 46 7.40 -7.31 3.48
C GLN A 46 5.97 -6.75 3.49
N ILE A 47 5.79 -5.49 3.05
CA ILE A 47 4.48 -4.84 2.96
C ILE A 47 3.56 -5.64 2.05
N LEU A 48 4.00 -5.91 0.81
CA LEU A 48 3.25 -6.67 -0.18
C LEU A 48 2.91 -8.07 0.32
N LEU A 49 3.89 -8.78 0.88
CA LEU A 49 3.69 -10.12 1.45
C LEU A 49 2.61 -10.13 2.55
N GLY A 50 2.59 -9.12 3.41
CA GLY A 50 1.58 -9.04 4.46
C GLY A 50 0.21 -8.56 4.01
N ILE A 51 0.11 -7.96 2.82
CA ILE A 51 -1.20 -7.67 2.21
C ILE A 51 -1.73 -8.97 1.60
N GLU A 52 -0.89 -9.70 0.87
CA GLU A 52 -1.22 -10.98 0.22
C GLU A 52 -1.68 -12.06 1.21
N SER A 53 -1.02 -12.14 2.37
CA SER A 53 -1.34 -13.15 3.40
C SER A 53 -2.51 -12.78 4.32
N ARG A 54 -3.20 -11.66 4.09
CA ARG A 54 -4.21 -11.13 5.02
C ARG A 54 -5.62 -11.63 4.69
N THR A 55 -6.39 -11.90 5.74
CA THR A 55 -7.84 -12.11 5.67
C THR A 55 -8.57 -10.94 6.34
N PRO A 56 -9.56 -10.31 5.70
CA PRO A 56 -10.08 -10.59 4.35
C PRO A 56 -9.08 -10.23 3.24
N PHE A 57 -9.23 -10.86 2.07
CA PHE A 57 -8.37 -10.60 0.91
C PHE A 57 -8.41 -9.12 0.53
N LEU A 58 -7.21 -8.56 0.34
CA LEU A 58 -7.01 -7.21 -0.17
C LEU A 58 -6.34 -7.29 -1.54
N PHE A 59 -6.80 -6.44 -2.44
CA PHE A 59 -6.29 -6.34 -3.80
C PHE A 59 -5.50 -5.05 -3.96
N ILE A 60 -4.42 -5.12 -4.72
CA ILE A 60 -3.54 -3.98 -5.03
C ILE A 60 -3.77 -3.58 -6.48
N ASP A 61 -4.20 -2.34 -6.69
CA ASP A 61 -4.31 -1.68 -7.99
C ASP A 61 -3.36 -0.49 -8.06
N ASN A 62 -3.07 -0.03 -9.28
CA ASN A 62 -2.34 1.22 -9.56
C ASN A 62 -1.03 1.38 -8.76
N LEU A 63 -0.28 0.29 -8.59
CA LEU A 63 1.01 0.30 -7.91
C LEU A 63 2.04 1.07 -8.75
N SER A 64 2.56 2.17 -8.19
CA SER A 64 3.64 2.98 -8.75
C SER A 64 4.77 3.09 -7.73
N ILE A 65 5.98 2.79 -8.19
CA ILE A 65 7.20 2.92 -7.41
C ILE A 65 8.11 3.88 -8.16
N ARG A 66 8.57 4.93 -7.48
CA ARG A 66 9.42 5.96 -8.06
C ARG A 66 10.64 6.19 -7.19
N ALA A 67 11.81 6.20 -7.83
CA ALA A 67 13.02 6.66 -7.17
C ALA A 67 12.84 8.15 -6.83
N GLY A 68 13.05 8.52 -5.56
CA GLY A 68 13.11 9.93 -5.15
C GLY A 68 14.43 10.59 -5.55
N GLN A 69 15.40 9.78 -5.95
CA GLN A 69 16.76 10.19 -6.25
C GLN A 69 16.91 10.54 -7.74
N GLY A 70 17.57 11.66 -8.02
CA GLY A 70 17.89 12.06 -9.40
C GLY A 70 18.85 11.09 -10.09
N ARG A 71 18.97 11.18 -11.42
CA ARG A 71 19.83 10.31 -12.26
C ARG A 71 21.29 10.23 -11.83
N LEU A 72 21.81 11.25 -11.13
CA LEU A 72 23.19 11.33 -10.66
C LEU A 72 23.39 10.78 -9.24
N TYR A 73 22.35 10.21 -8.62
CA TYR A 73 22.45 9.65 -7.29
C TYR A 73 23.42 8.48 -7.24
N ARG A 74 24.36 8.56 -6.29
CA ARG A 74 25.26 7.47 -5.94
C ARG A 74 24.85 6.94 -4.58
N PRO A 75 24.41 5.67 -4.48
CA PRO A 75 24.05 5.10 -3.20
C PRO A 75 25.26 5.11 -2.27
N GLN A 76 25.07 5.55 -1.02
CA GLN A 76 26.10 5.38 0.01
C GLN A 76 26.12 3.91 0.42
N PRO A 77 27.31 3.28 0.50
CA PRO A 77 27.41 1.90 0.97
C PRO A 77 26.74 1.74 2.34
N GLY A 78 25.86 0.73 2.46
CA GLY A 78 25.14 0.44 3.70
C GLY A 78 23.88 1.27 3.95
N ILE A 79 23.50 2.16 3.04
CA ILE A 79 22.23 2.90 3.10
C ILE A 79 21.33 2.45 1.95
N ASP A 80 20.20 1.81 2.29
CA ASP A 80 19.20 1.47 1.30
C ASP A 80 18.49 2.73 0.77
N PRO A 81 18.34 2.88 -0.55
CA PRO A 81 17.57 3.99 -1.10
C PRO A 81 16.08 3.85 -0.74
N GLU A 82 15.46 4.98 -0.38
CA GLU A 82 14.02 5.06 -0.21
C GLU A 82 13.33 5.35 -1.55
N PHE A 83 12.20 4.67 -1.79
CA PHE A 83 11.37 4.88 -2.97
C PHE A 83 10.03 5.46 -2.55
N GLY A 84 9.53 6.40 -3.35
CA GLY A 84 8.15 6.83 -3.27
C GLY A 84 7.23 5.73 -3.79
N LEU A 85 6.29 5.31 -2.96
CA LEU A 85 5.26 4.32 -3.24
C LEU A 85 3.91 5.03 -3.32
N GLN A 86 3.18 4.76 -4.40
CA GLN A 86 1.76 5.03 -4.49
C GLN A 86 1.04 3.74 -4.87
N MET A 87 -0.05 3.39 -4.18
CA MET A 87 -0.88 2.24 -4.54
C MET A 87 -2.33 2.46 -4.13
N THR A 88 -3.25 1.79 -4.79
CA THR A 88 -4.64 1.69 -4.38
C THR A 88 -4.87 0.30 -3.79
N LEU A 89 -5.34 0.24 -2.55
CA LEU A 89 -5.79 -1.01 -1.94
C LEU A 89 -7.30 -1.05 -1.95
N HIS A 90 -7.87 -2.21 -2.27
CA HIS A 90 -9.31 -2.39 -2.18
C HIS A 90 -9.70 -3.77 -1.65
N GLY A 91 -10.88 -3.82 -1.04
CA GLY A 91 -11.50 -5.04 -0.54
C GLY A 91 -13.01 -4.99 -0.73
N TYR A 92 -13.65 -6.13 -0.48
CA TYR A 92 -15.09 -6.31 -0.69
C TYR A 92 -15.79 -6.67 0.61
N ALA A 93 -16.95 -6.07 0.85
CA ALA A 93 -17.89 -6.45 1.90
C ALA A 93 -19.23 -6.85 1.28
N ILE A 94 -20.00 -7.73 1.93
CA ILE A 94 -21.34 -8.12 1.46
C ILE A 94 -22.34 -7.06 1.93
N ILE A 95 -23.17 -6.57 1.01
CA ILE A 95 -24.29 -5.66 1.31
C ILE A 95 -25.50 -6.54 1.61
N ASN A 96 -25.89 -6.63 2.88
CA ASN A 96 -26.92 -7.52 3.43
C ASN A 96 -26.54 -9.02 3.40
N PRO A 97 -25.78 -9.52 4.40
CA PRO A 97 -25.73 -10.95 4.66
C PRO A 97 -27.16 -11.37 5.05
N SER A 98 -27.72 -12.31 4.29
CA SER A 98 -29.03 -12.91 4.58
C SER A 98 -28.98 -13.74 5.85
#